data_AF-A0A2A6E0J3-F1
#
_entry.id   AF-A0A2A6E0J3-F1
#
_cell.length_a   1.000
_cell.length_b   1.000
_cell.length_c   1.000
_cell.angle_alpha   90.00
_cell.angle_beta   90.00
_cell.angle_gamma   90.00
#
_symmetry.space_group_name_H-M   'P 1'
#
loop_
_entity.id
_entity.type
_entity.pdbx_description
1 polymer ?
#
loop_
_entity_poly.entity_id
_entity_poly.type
_entity_poly.pdbx_seq_one_letter_code
_entity_poly.pdbx_strand_id
1 'polypeptide(L)'
;MILLLFLFGCSSSYPNPVPAASGRVSAPSSGRAADGPTTTDKPEPSSPPDVRVDHLVVVVEENHSYEQIVDTNDAPYLRSLIRRGALFTDAHGVTHPSQPNYLALFSGSTQGVKDDSCRKKPFEAPNLASELIAANLTFAGYSEDLPKVGYTGCAFQGYARKHNPWAQFANVPAEMNRPLSDFPSDFSKLPTVSFVIPNLRNDMHDGSVRRADTWLKEHLDSYVSWAESHRGLLAVVWDEDDFSKENHIPVILVGPMIKPGKYDQKINHYNILRMIEDIFHLPLLGESAKADPIVSIWK
;
A
#
# COMPACT_ATOMS: atom_id res chain seq x y z
N MET A 1 -30.47 -44.15 13.55
CA MET A 1 -31.17 -42.95 13.03
C MET A 1 -30.69 -42.74 11.60
N ILE A 2 -31.63 -42.62 10.67
CA ILE A 2 -31.58 -43.14 9.31
C ILE A 2 -30.64 -42.33 8.39
N LEU A 3 -29.74 -43.03 7.69
CA LEU A 3 -28.88 -42.55 6.60
C LEU A 3 -29.61 -42.84 5.27
N LEU A 4 -30.01 -41.81 4.53
CA LEU A 4 -30.61 -41.97 3.20
C LEU A 4 -29.55 -41.70 2.12
N LEU A 5 -29.13 -42.77 1.43
CA LEU A 5 -28.45 -42.71 0.14
C LEU A 5 -29.48 -42.43 -0.96
N PHE A 6 -29.21 -41.46 -1.84
CA PHE A 6 -29.84 -41.38 -3.15
C PHE A 6 -28.80 -41.62 -4.24
N LEU A 7 -28.92 -42.79 -4.89
CA LEU A 7 -28.32 -43.11 -6.17
C LEU A 7 -29.30 -42.68 -7.26
N PHE A 8 -28.86 -41.83 -8.20
CA PHE A 8 -29.48 -41.72 -9.53
C PHE A 8 -28.36 -41.69 -10.57
N GLY A 9 -28.31 -42.74 -11.38
CA GLY A 9 -27.67 -42.72 -12.69
C GLY A 9 -28.75 -42.57 -13.77
N CYS A 10 -28.42 -41.91 -14.87
CA CYS A 10 -28.88 -42.29 -16.20
C CYS A 10 -27.98 -41.64 -17.29
N SER A 11 -27.86 -42.39 -18.37
CA SER A 11 -26.80 -42.38 -19.38
C SER A 11 -27.03 -41.43 -20.58
N SER A 12 -25.93 -41.26 -21.35
CA SER A 12 -25.85 -41.02 -22.81
C SER A 12 -26.24 -39.62 -23.30
N SER A 13 -25.54 -38.93 -24.22
CA SER A 13 -24.83 -39.40 -25.42
C SER A 13 -23.89 -38.29 -25.95
N TYR A 14 -22.68 -38.63 -26.38
CA TYR A 14 -21.79 -37.75 -27.15
C TYR A 14 -22.01 -37.95 -28.66
N PRO A 15 -22.10 -36.90 -29.48
CA PRO A 15 -21.88 -37.02 -30.92
C PRO A 15 -20.40 -36.80 -31.28
N ASN A 16 -19.87 -37.74 -32.06
CA ASN A 16 -18.53 -37.77 -32.66
C ASN A 16 -18.36 -36.73 -33.80
N PRO A 17 -17.10 -36.37 -34.14
CA PRO A 17 -16.76 -35.34 -35.12
C PRO A 17 -16.90 -35.82 -36.58
N VAL A 18 -17.24 -34.89 -37.48
CA VAL A 18 -17.40 -35.10 -38.93
C VAL A 18 -16.10 -34.74 -39.68
N PRO A 19 -15.72 -35.44 -40.77
CA PRO A 19 -14.40 -35.33 -41.39
C PRO A 19 -14.19 -34.09 -42.27
N ALA A 20 -12.93 -33.71 -42.42
CA ALA A 20 -12.45 -32.68 -43.33
C ALA A 20 -12.66 -33.06 -44.81
N ALA A 21 -13.17 -32.13 -45.60
CA ALA A 21 -13.21 -32.21 -47.06
C ALA A 21 -12.31 -31.13 -47.66
N SER A 22 -11.36 -31.54 -48.50
CA SER A 22 -10.52 -30.65 -49.31
C SER A 22 -11.33 -30.10 -50.49
N GLY A 23 -11.33 -28.78 -50.65
CA GLY A 23 -11.80 -28.11 -51.86
C GLY A 23 -10.86 -26.99 -52.25
N ARG A 24 -10.15 -27.15 -53.38
CA ARG A 24 -9.46 -26.05 -54.07
C ARG A 24 -10.52 -25.19 -54.75
N VAL A 25 -10.54 -23.90 -54.47
CA VAL A 25 -11.20 -22.89 -55.32
C VAL A 25 -10.34 -21.63 -55.39
N SER A 26 -10.32 -21.09 -56.59
CA SER A 26 -9.40 -20.17 -57.24
C SER A 26 -9.40 -18.74 -56.68
N ALA A 27 -8.26 -18.05 -56.86
CA ALA A 27 -8.07 -16.63 -56.59
C ALA A 27 -8.87 -15.72 -57.56
N PRO A 28 -9.31 -14.54 -57.08
CA PRO A 28 -9.36 -13.34 -57.89
C PRO A 28 -8.45 -12.23 -57.36
N SER A 29 -8.21 -11.28 -58.26
CA SER A 29 -7.19 -10.24 -58.29
C SER A 29 -7.24 -9.18 -57.19
N SER A 30 -6.04 -8.66 -56.91
CA SER A 30 -5.68 -7.36 -56.35
C SER A 30 -6.80 -6.31 -56.26
N GLY A 31 -7.29 -6.07 -55.04
CA GLY A 31 -7.93 -4.84 -54.62
C GLY A 31 -7.10 -4.21 -53.49
N ARG A 32 -6.65 -2.98 -53.68
CA ARG A 32 -5.92 -2.19 -52.69
C ARG A 32 -6.83 -1.94 -51.49
N ALA A 33 -6.60 -2.64 -50.38
CA ALA A 33 -7.31 -2.40 -49.13
C ALA A 33 -6.84 -1.06 -48.54
N ALA A 34 -7.80 -0.18 -48.27
CA ALA A 34 -7.60 1.08 -47.58
C ALA A 34 -7.14 0.85 -46.14
N ASP A 35 -6.33 1.79 -45.64
CA ASP A 35 -5.81 1.83 -44.28
C ASP A 35 -6.94 1.59 -43.25
N GLY A 36 -6.80 0.50 -42.49
CA GLY A 36 -7.62 0.25 -41.32
C GLY A 36 -7.32 1.28 -40.24
N PRO A 37 -8.26 1.54 -39.32
CA PRO A 37 -8.03 2.50 -38.24
C PRO A 37 -6.85 2.00 -37.39
N THR A 38 -5.81 2.83 -37.32
CA THR A 38 -4.69 2.69 -36.40
C THR A 38 -5.25 2.41 -35.01
N THR A 39 -5.03 1.21 -34.49
CA THR A 39 -5.18 0.93 -33.07
C THR A 39 -4.27 1.90 -32.36
N THR A 40 -4.85 2.87 -31.66
CA THR A 40 -4.10 3.71 -30.72
C THR A 40 -3.49 2.77 -29.69
N ASP A 41 -2.20 2.49 -29.81
CA ASP A 41 -1.45 1.82 -28.77
C ASP A 41 -1.71 2.59 -27.47
N LYS A 42 -2.28 1.89 -26.48
CA LYS A 42 -2.30 2.38 -25.10
C LYS A 42 -0.85 2.73 -24.77
N PRO A 43 -0.54 3.95 -24.31
CA PRO A 43 0.82 4.28 -23.92
C PRO A 43 1.31 3.20 -22.98
N GLU A 44 2.42 2.56 -23.35
CA GLU A 44 3.14 1.66 -22.46
C GLU A 44 3.36 2.44 -21.15
N PRO A 45 3.01 1.89 -19.98
CA PRO A 45 3.09 2.64 -18.73
C PRO A 45 4.52 3.15 -18.60
N SER A 46 4.67 4.46 -18.64
CA SER A 46 5.97 5.12 -18.57
C SER A 46 6.69 4.60 -17.33
N SER A 47 7.89 4.05 -17.50
CA SER A 47 8.73 3.68 -16.36
C SER A 47 8.82 4.87 -15.41
N PRO A 48 8.71 4.65 -14.08
CA PRO A 48 8.80 5.74 -13.13
C PRO A 48 10.14 6.47 -13.31
N PRO A 49 10.16 7.81 -13.18
CA PRO A 49 11.40 8.57 -13.29
C PRO A 49 12.44 8.06 -12.27
N ASP A 50 13.73 8.12 -12.60
CA ASP A 50 14.85 7.77 -11.70
C ASP A 50 14.92 8.78 -10.55
N VAL A 51 14.02 8.62 -9.59
CA VAL A 51 13.91 9.43 -8.38
C VAL A 51 14.73 8.74 -7.29
N ARG A 52 15.69 9.48 -6.73
CA ARG A 52 16.51 9.02 -5.62
C ARG A 52 15.86 9.43 -4.30
N VAL A 53 15.52 8.45 -3.47
CA VAL A 53 15.12 8.64 -2.06
C VAL A 53 16.14 7.90 -1.19
N ASP A 54 16.67 8.56 -0.16
CA ASP A 54 17.62 7.92 0.77
C ASP A 54 16.90 7.28 1.96
N HIS A 55 15.89 7.98 2.48
CA HIS A 55 15.04 7.51 3.57
C HIS A 55 13.58 7.82 3.25
N LEU A 56 12.75 6.78 3.27
CA LEU A 56 11.30 6.88 3.22
C LEU A 56 10.73 6.60 4.61
N VAL A 57 9.92 7.52 5.13
CA VAL A 57 9.09 7.27 6.31
C VAL A 57 7.65 7.18 5.86
N VAL A 58 6.99 6.07 6.18
CA VAL A 58 5.55 5.86 6.00
C VAL A 58 4.90 5.93 7.38
N VAL A 59 4.02 6.91 7.59
CA VAL A 59 3.13 6.94 8.75
C VAL A 59 1.73 6.54 8.32
N VAL A 60 1.09 5.67 9.10
CA VAL A 60 -0.26 5.20 8.83
C VAL A 60 -1.21 5.70 9.91
N GLU A 61 -2.24 6.42 9.47
CA GLU A 61 -3.37 6.90 10.28
C GLU A 61 -4.62 6.06 9.96
N GLU A 62 -5.70 6.25 10.69
CA GLU A 62 -6.82 5.31 10.74
C GLU A 62 -8.20 5.94 10.53
N ASN A 63 -9.09 5.16 9.91
CA ASN A 63 -10.56 5.29 9.99
C ASN A 63 -11.12 6.69 9.70
N HIS A 64 -10.57 7.41 8.73
CA HIS A 64 -11.07 8.72 8.33
C HIS A 64 -11.14 8.87 6.81
N SER A 65 -12.27 9.42 6.36
CA SER A 65 -12.46 9.75 4.95
C SER A 65 -11.56 10.91 4.52
N TYR A 66 -11.28 10.98 3.22
CA TYR A 66 -10.57 12.10 2.60
C TYR A 66 -11.14 13.46 3.04
N GLU A 67 -12.46 13.64 3.02
CA GLU A 67 -13.14 14.89 3.34
C GLU A 67 -12.97 15.26 4.81
N GLN A 68 -13.00 14.26 5.71
CA GLN A 68 -12.82 14.47 7.15
C GLN A 68 -11.43 15.03 7.51
N ILE A 69 -10.43 14.82 6.64
CA ILE A 69 -9.05 15.31 6.84
C ILE A 69 -8.73 16.54 5.99
N VAL A 70 -9.16 16.56 4.72
CA VAL A 70 -8.77 17.62 3.78
C VAL A 70 -9.62 18.88 3.96
N ASP A 71 -10.90 18.73 4.33
CA ASP A 71 -11.83 19.85 4.44
C ASP A 71 -12.02 20.34 5.89
N THR A 72 -11.37 19.70 6.87
CA THR A 72 -11.42 20.13 8.27
C THR A 72 -10.45 21.26 8.61
N ASN A 73 -10.76 22.01 9.67
CA ASN A 73 -9.85 22.94 10.35
C ASN A 73 -9.12 22.28 11.53
N ASP A 74 -9.42 21.01 11.81
CA ASP A 74 -8.81 20.25 12.91
C ASP A 74 -7.43 19.68 12.59
N ALA A 75 -6.99 19.79 11.34
CA ALA A 75 -5.74 19.23 10.84
C ALA A 75 -4.74 20.27 10.25
N PRO A 76 -4.37 21.35 10.97
CA PRO A 76 -3.53 22.42 10.43
C PRO A 76 -2.13 21.95 10.01
N TYR A 77 -1.54 20.97 10.69
CA TYR A 77 -0.25 20.42 10.30
C TYR A 77 -0.36 19.60 9.01
N LEU A 78 -1.32 18.68 8.91
CA LEU A 78 -1.61 17.92 7.69
C LEU A 78 -1.95 18.85 6.51
N ARG A 79 -2.74 19.91 6.74
CA ARG A 79 -2.98 20.95 5.72
C ARG A 79 -1.69 21.65 5.29
N SER A 80 -0.71 21.80 6.17
CA SER A 80 0.62 22.33 5.82
C SER A 80 1.43 21.38 4.95
N LEU A 81 1.27 20.07 5.14
CA LEU A 81 1.87 19.03 4.31
C LEU A 81 1.22 19.01 2.93
N ILE A 82 -0.12 19.05 2.86
CA ILE A 82 -0.89 19.14 1.60
C ILE A 82 -0.42 20.32 0.74
N ARG A 83 -0.17 21.50 1.33
CA ARG A 83 0.30 22.68 0.57
C ARG A 83 1.70 22.53 -0.02
N ARG A 84 2.54 21.65 0.56
CA ARG A 84 3.95 21.48 0.18
C ARG A 84 4.21 20.16 -0.56
N GLY A 85 3.24 19.25 -0.57
CA GLY A 85 3.38 17.91 -1.12
C GLY A 85 2.36 17.60 -2.22
N ALA A 86 2.32 16.33 -2.59
CA ALA A 86 1.32 15.75 -3.45
C ALA A 86 0.18 15.18 -2.60
N LEU A 87 -1.05 15.63 -2.87
CA LEU A 87 -2.28 15.05 -2.32
C LEU A 87 -2.97 14.24 -3.41
N PHE A 88 -3.23 12.97 -3.16
CA PHE A 88 -4.09 12.16 -4.04
C PHE A 88 -5.55 12.33 -3.65
N THR A 89 -6.40 12.58 -4.64
CA THR A 89 -7.82 12.91 -4.45
C THR A 89 -8.77 11.80 -4.89
N ASP A 90 -8.24 10.65 -5.29
CA ASP A 90 -8.98 9.42 -5.65
C ASP A 90 -8.24 8.19 -5.07
N ALA A 91 -7.80 8.29 -3.82
CA ALA A 91 -7.10 7.23 -3.12
C ALA A 91 -8.07 6.41 -2.27
N HIS A 92 -7.93 5.08 -2.28
CA HIS A 92 -8.86 4.18 -1.61
C HIS A 92 -8.16 3.13 -0.73
N GLY A 93 -8.77 2.81 0.41
CA GLY A 93 -8.44 1.59 1.14
C GLY A 93 -8.75 0.35 0.30
N VAL A 94 -8.01 -0.73 0.52
CA VAL A 94 -8.20 -1.98 -0.23
C VAL A 94 -9.46 -2.71 0.21
N THR A 95 -9.79 -2.64 1.51
CA THR A 95 -10.97 -3.32 2.07
C THR A 95 -11.30 -2.76 3.46
N HIS A 96 -12.24 -3.40 4.15
CA HIS A 96 -12.45 -3.27 5.59
C HIS A 96 -12.38 -4.65 6.25
N PRO A 97 -11.91 -4.79 7.51
CA PRO A 97 -11.41 -3.73 8.41
C PRO A 97 -9.90 -3.43 8.21
N SER A 98 -9.30 -2.68 9.15
CA SER A 98 -7.91 -2.22 9.16
C SER A 98 -6.85 -3.27 8.80
N GLN A 99 -6.80 -4.41 9.50
CA GLN A 99 -5.66 -5.33 9.42
C GLN A 99 -5.32 -5.81 7.99
N PRO A 100 -6.29 -6.23 7.15
CA PRO A 100 -6.09 -6.47 5.73
C PRO A 100 -5.38 -5.34 4.96
N ASN A 101 -5.65 -4.07 5.27
CA ASN A 101 -5.07 -2.91 4.58
C ASN A 101 -3.57 -2.76 4.89
N TYR A 102 -3.17 -2.93 6.16
CA TYR A 102 -1.75 -2.97 6.54
C TYR A 102 -0.99 -4.09 5.85
N LEU A 103 -1.61 -5.27 5.74
CA LEU A 103 -1.00 -6.40 5.04
C LEU A 103 -0.89 -6.14 3.53
N ALA A 104 -1.91 -5.50 2.94
CA ALA A 104 -1.90 -5.10 1.55
C ALA A 104 -0.75 -4.12 1.25
N LEU A 105 -0.59 -3.09 2.08
CA LEU A 105 0.48 -2.10 1.97
C LEU A 105 1.89 -2.70 2.17
N PHE A 106 2.02 -3.73 3.01
CA PHE A 106 3.33 -4.29 3.37
C PHE A 106 3.76 -5.50 2.53
N SER A 107 2.80 -6.28 2.00
CA SER A 107 3.09 -7.57 1.35
C SER A 107 2.43 -7.75 -0.01
N GLY A 108 1.73 -6.73 -0.53
CA GLY A 108 1.02 -6.83 -1.80
C GLY A 108 -0.17 -7.79 -1.76
N SER A 109 -0.63 -8.19 -0.57
CA SER A 109 -1.77 -9.07 -0.37
C SER A 109 -2.38 -8.90 1.02
N THR A 110 -3.69 -9.07 1.13
CA THR A 110 -4.38 -9.16 2.43
C THR A 110 -4.06 -10.47 3.20
N GLN A 111 -3.29 -11.38 2.59
CA GLN A 111 -2.97 -12.72 3.12
C GLN A 111 -4.24 -13.55 3.46
N GLY A 112 -5.36 -13.24 2.82
CA GLY A 112 -6.67 -13.85 3.11
C GLY A 112 -7.23 -13.51 4.49
N VAL A 113 -6.72 -12.47 5.15
CA VAL A 113 -7.32 -11.87 6.35
C VAL A 113 -8.58 -11.09 5.95
N LYS A 114 -9.61 -11.19 6.78
CA LYS A 114 -10.93 -10.55 6.56
C LYS A 114 -11.48 -9.89 7.83
N ASP A 115 -10.69 -9.87 8.88
CA ASP A 115 -11.06 -9.39 10.21
C ASP A 115 -9.79 -8.87 10.93
N ASP A 116 -10.00 -8.24 12.07
CA ASP A 116 -8.94 -7.71 12.95
C ASP A 116 -8.50 -8.72 14.03
N SER A 117 -8.81 -10.01 13.83
CA SER A 117 -8.51 -11.01 14.84
C SER A 117 -7.00 -11.23 14.95
N CYS A 118 -6.53 -11.30 16.18
CA CYS A 118 -5.12 -11.55 16.45
C CYS A 118 -4.75 -13.02 16.13
N ARG A 119 -4.33 -13.26 14.89
CA ARG A 119 -3.89 -14.57 14.40
C ARG A 119 -2.56 -15.00 15.02
N LYS A 120 -2.52 -16.22 15.60
CA LYS A 120 -1.32 -16.77 16.25
C LYS A 120 -0.24 -17.24 15.29
N LYS A 121 -0.64 -17.78 14.12
CA LYS A 121 0.29 -18.30 13.12
C LYS A 121 0.82 -17.13 12.27
N PRO A 122 2.13 -16.89 12.22
CA PRO A 122 2.69 -15.87 11.34
C PRO A 122 2.62 -16.31 9.87
N PHE A 123 2.66 -15.33 8.98
CA PHE A 123 2.82 -15.52 7.55
C PHE A 123 4.30 -15.73 7.20
N GLU A 124 4.55 -16.36 6.05
CA GLU A 124 5.89 -16.59 5.51
C GLU A 124 6.02 -16.08 4.07
N ALA A 125 4.98 -15.39 3.56
CA ALA A 125 4.99 -14.83 2.23
C ALA A 125 6.07 -13.72 2.09
N PRO A 126 6.58 -13.50 0.88
CA PRO A 126 7.39 -12.31 0.58
C PRO A 126 6.68 -11.03 1.02
N ASN A 127 7.47 -10.08 1.49
CA ASN A 127 7.03 -8.78 1.99
C ASN A 127 8.11 -7.72 1.78
N LEU A 128 7.74 -6.45 1.91
CA LEU A 128 8.62 -5.31 1.66
C LEU A 128 9.92 -5.38 2.45
N ALA A 129 9.87 -5.76 3.73
CA ALA A 129 11.10 -5.87 4.54
C ALA A 129 12.04 -6.96 4.01
N SER A 130 11.49 -8.11 3.62
CA SER A 130 12.29 -9.20 3.06
C SER A 130 12.92 -8.83 1.71
N GLU A 131 12.24 -8.04 0.88
CA GLU A 131 12.79 -7.56 -0.40
C GLU A 131 13.89 -6.52 -0.21
N LEU A 132 13.68 -5.55 0.69
CA LEU A 132 14.70 -4.58 1.06
C LEU A 132 15.97 -5.28 1.55
N ILE A 133 15.84 -6.23 2.47
CA ILE A 133 16.98 -7.00 3.00
C ILE A 133 17.69 -7.77 1.88
N ALA A 134 16.95 -8.42 0.98
CA ALA A 134 17.52 -9.14 -0.15
C ALA A 134 18.27 -8.22 -1.13
N ALA A 135 17.85 -6.94 -1.23
CA ALA A 135 18.50 -5.90 -2.02
C ALA A 135 19.67 -5.19 -1.28
N ASN A 136 20.06 -5.65 -0.08
CA ASN A 136 21.02 -4.98 0.81
C ASN A 136 20.60 -3.56 1.24
N LEU A 137 19.28 -3.32 1.28
CA LEU A 137 18.66 -2.13 1.85
C LEU A 137 18.13 -2.45 3.25
N THR A 138 17.71 -1.42 3.99
CA THR A 138 17.34 -1.55 5.40
C THR A 138 15.89 -1.19 5.66
N PHE A 139 15.27 -1.90 6.61
CA PHE A 139 13.90 -1.69 7.03
C PHE A 139 13.83 -1.62 8.56
N ALA A 140 12.98 -0.74 9.12
CA ALA A 140 12.48 -0.91 10.48
C ALA A 140 11.07 -0.33 10.62
N GLY A 141 10.28 -0.91 11.49
CA GLY A 141 8.99 -0.37 11.90
C GLY A 141 9.03 0.09 13.35
N TYR A 142 8.47 1.27 13.60
CA TYR A 142 8.46 1.97 14.88
C TYR A 142 7.02 2.16 15.33
N SER A 143 6.58 1.46 16.37
CA SER A 143 5.22 1.57 16.88
C SER A 143 5.20 2.25 18.25
N GLU A 144 4.31 3.24 18.42
CA GLU A 144 4.03 3.83 19.72
C GLU A 144 3.47 2.75 20.67
N ASP A 145 3.83 2.86 21.95
CA ASP A 145 3.49 1.88 23.00
C ASP A 145 3.96 0.44 22.77
N LEU A 146 4.79 0.13 21.75
CA LEU A 146 5.38 -1.20 21.64
C LEU A 146 6.24 -1.47 22.89
N PRO A 147 5.95 -2.52 23.69
CA PRO A 147 6.55 -2.66 25.02
C PRO A 147 8.04 -3.01 24.98
N LYS A 148 8.51 -3.61 23.89
CA LYS A 148 9.91 -3.97 23.65
C LYS A 148 10.11 -4.33 22.19
N VAL A 149 11.37 -4.27 21.75
CA VAL A 149 11.80 -4.78 20.44
C VAL A 149 11.32 -6.23 20.24
N GLY A 150 10.78 -6.52 19.06
CA GLY A 150 10.33 -7.86 18.67
C GLY A 150 9.01 -8.31 19.30
N TYR A 151 8.24 -7.42 19.94
CA TYR A 151 6.97 -7.81 20.55
C TYR A 151 5.91 -8.21 19.51
N THR A 152 5.43 -9.46 19.58
CA THR A 152 4.41 -10.02 18.67
C THR A 152 3.07 -10.30 19.36
N GLY A 153 2.86 -9.78 20.57
CA GLY A 153 1.58 -9.89 21.27
C GLY A 153 0.51 -9.00 20.63
N CYS A 154 -0.76 -9.31 20.90
CA CYS A 154 -1.89 -8.70 20.18
C CYS A 154 -2.06 -7.21 20.45
N ALA A 155 -1.83 -6.77 21.68
CA ALA A 155 -1.96 -5.39 22.11
C ALA A 155 -1.09 -5.12 23.34
N PHE A 156 -0.82 -3.85 23.62
CA PHE A 156 -0.21 -3.38 24.87
C PHE A 156 -0.45 -1.87 25.02
N GLN A 157 -1.13 -1.43 26.09
CA GLN A 157 -1.57 -0.03 26.20
C GLN A 157 -2.34 0.41 24.94
N GLY A 158 -1.87 1.45 24.21
CA GLY A 158 -2.47 1.87 22.94
C GLY A 158 -1.94 1.13 21.70
N TYR A 159 -0.91 0.28 21.82
CA TYR A 159 -0.40 -0.53 20.71
C TYR A 159 -1.39 -1.64 20.33
N ALA A 160 -1.62 -1.81 19.03
CA ALA A 160 -2.40 -2.91 18.45
C ALA A 160 -1.63 -3.57 17.29
N ARG A 161 -1.40 -4.90 17.38
CA ARG A 161 -0.64 -5.64 16.36
C ARG A 161 -1.33 -5.67 15.00
N LYS A 162 -2.64 -5.45 14.95
CA LYS A 162 -3.37 -5.33 13.68
C LYS A 162 -2.81 -4.22 12.78
N HIS A 163 -2.26 -3.16 13.37
CA HIS A 163 -1.65 -2.01 12.67
C HIS A 163 -0.12 -2.19 12.44
N ASN A 164 0.44 -3.34 12.84
CA ASN A 164 1.85 -3.67 12.70
C ASN A 164 2.00 -4.92 11.83
N PRO A 165 2.06 -4.77 10.50
CA PRO A 165 2.06 -5.92 9.59
C PRO A 165 3.34 -6.75 9.74
N TRP A 166 4.51 -6.15 9.94
CA TRP A 166 5.77 -6.90 10.01
C TRP A 166 5.86 -7.83 11.23
N ALA A 167 5.20 -7.52 12.35
CA ALA A 167 5.08 -8.42 13.50
C ALA A 167 4.20 -9.66 13.24
N GLN A 168 3.59 -9.76 12.06
CA GLN A 168 2.75 -10.88 11.63
C GLN A 168 3.49 -11.85 10.69
N PHE A 169 4.75 -11.58 10.34
CA PHE A 169 5.56 -12.39 9.42
C PHE A 169 6.74 -13.04 10.14
N ALA A 170 6.99 -14.33 9.89
CA ALA A 170 8.10 -15.06 10.49
C ALA A 170 9.44 -14.79 9.80
N ASN A 171 9.39 -14.32 8.55
CA ASN A 171 10.54 -13.97 7.74
C ASN A 171 10.95 -12.49 7.86
N VAL A 172 10.46 -11.77 8.89
CA VAL A 172 10.97 -10.44 9.26
C VAL A 172 11.74 -10.55 10.57
N PRO A 173 13.01 -10.12 10.62
CA PRO A 173 13.80 -10.18 11.86
C PRO A 173 13.16 -9.38 12.99
N ALA A 174 13.17 -9.93 14.21
CA ALA A 174 12.48 -9.36 15.37
C ALA A 174 13.02 -7.96 15.75
N GLU A 175 14.30 -7.70 15.49
CA GLU A 175 14.97 -6.41 15.72
C GLU A 175 14.46 -5.26 14.86
N MET A 176 13.70 -5.56 13.79
CA MET A 176 13.08 -4.56 12.93
C MET A 176 11.72 -4.10 13.46
N ASN A 177 11.19 -4.76 14.48
CA ASN A 177 9.98 -4.34 15.16
C ASN A 177 10.34 -3.57 16.44
N ARG A 178 10.31 -2.24 16.38
CA ARG A 178 10.88 -1.36 17.40
C ARG A 178 9.84 -0.47 18.08
N PRO A 179 10.02 -0.13 19.37
CA PRO A 179 9.26 0.95 19.99
C PRO A 179 9.54 2.29 19.32
N LEU A 180 8.55 3.20 19.31
CA LEU A 180 8.72 4.55 18.79
C LEU A 180 9.83 5.33 19.49
N SER A 181 10.15 5.02 20.75
CA SER A 181 11.29 5.61 21.46
C SER A 181 12.65 5.34 20.79
N ASP A 182 12.73 4.33 19.91
CA ASP A 182 13.93 4.03 19.12
C ASP A 182 13.96 4.80 17.79
N PHE A 183 12.91 5.55 17.44
CA PHE A 183 12.89 6.39 16.25
C PHE A 183 13.95 7.49 16.41
N PRO A 184 14.96 7.55 15.51
CA PRO A 184 16.14 8.35 15.75
C PRO A 184 15.83 9.84 15.59
N SER A 185 16.44 10.67 16.45
CA SER A 185 16.49 12.12 16.25
C SER A 185 17.56 12.55 15.24
N ASP A 186 18.56 11.69 15.00
CA ASP A 186 19.51 11.81 13.89
C ASP A 186 19.02 11.00 12.70
N PHE A 187 18.31 11.67 11.79
CA PHE A 187 17.66 11.03 10.66
C PHE A 187 18.61 10.41 9.63
N SER A 188 19.91 10.73 9.67
CA SER A 188 20.91 10.03 8.85
C SER A 188 21.09 8.55 9.23
N LYS A 189 20.59 8.15 10.41
CA LYS A 189 20.59 6.77 10.90
C LYS A 189 19.29 6.02 10.58
N LEU A 190 18.32 6.65 9.93
CA LEU A 190 17.09 5.96 9.56
C LEU A 190 17.42 4.79 8.62
N PRO A 191 16.64 3.70 8.67
CA PRO A 191 16.61 2.73 7.59
C PRO A 191 16.25 3.36 6.24
N THR A 192 16.48 2.62 5.16
CA THR A 192 16.03 2.98 3.82
C THR A 192 14.51 3.19 3.78
N VAL A 193 13.76 2.28 4.40
CA VAL A 193 12.31 2.42 4.61
C VAL A 193 11.96 2.23 6.07
N SER A 194 11.27 3.21 6.63
CA SER A 194 10.78 3.21 8.00
C SER A 194 9.26 3.29 8.02
N PHE A 195 8.61 2.47 8.85
CA PHE A 195 7.20 2.66 9.18
C PHE A 195 7.06 3.28 10.56
N VAL A 196 6.15 4.22 10.72
CA VAL A 196 5.77 4.82 12.01
C VAL A 196 4.29 4.55 12.23
N ILE A 197 3.96 3.92 13.35
CA ILE A 197 2.58 3.55 13.71
C ILE A 197 2.24 4.25 15.04
N PRO A 198 1.43 5.32 15.01
CA PRO A 198 0.89 5.91 16.24
C PRO A 198 0.03 4.89 16.98
N ASN A 199 -0.21 5.12 18.28
CA ASN A 199 -1.13 4.27 19.03
C ASN A 199 -2.59 4.62 18.68
N LEU A 200 -3.53 3.79 19.16
CA LEU A 200 -4.97 3.95 18.90
C LEU A 200 -5.56 5.33 19.25
N ARG A 201 -4.89 6.15 20.08
CA ARG A 201 -5.34 7.51 20.40
C ARG A 201 -4.75 8.57 19.47
N ASN A 202 -3.63 8.28 18.84
CA ASN A 202 -2.84 9.21 18.05
C ASN A 202 -2.90 8.89 16.55
N ASP A 203 -3.44 7.73 16.16
CA ASP A 203 -3.70 7.32 14.77
C ASP A 203 -5.10 7.75 14.27
N MET A 204 -5.89 8.43 15.11
CA MET A 204 -7.29 8.82 14.88
C MET A 204 -8.33 7.69 15.01
N HIS A 205 -7.96 6.44 15.32
CA HIS A 205 -8.93 5.35 15.50
C HIS A 205 -9.85 5.59 16.72
N ASP A 206 -9.26 5.80 17.90
CA ASP A 206 -9.95 6.14 19.14
C ASP A 206 -9.72 7.62 19.56
N GLY A 207 -8.96 8.35 18.75
CA GLY A 207 -8.55 9.73 18.95
C GLY A 207 -9.40 10.75 18.22
N SER A 208 -9.00 12.02 18.28
CA SER A 208 -9.55 13.06 17.40
C SER A 208 -8.53 13.46 16.35
N VAL A 209 -9.00 13.97 15.20
CA VAL A 209 -8.14 14.53 14.16
C VAL A 209 -7.16 15.56 14.72
N ARG A 210 -7.61 16.45 15.60
CA ARG A 210 -6.76 17.47 16.26
C ARG A 210 -5.60 16.85 17.03
N ARG A 211 -5.86 15.77 17.75
CA ARG A 211 -4.87 15.09 18.59
C ARG A 211 -3.80 14.44 17.72
N ALA A 212 -4.22 13.67 16.73
CA ALA A 212 -3.31 13.04 15.78
C ALA A 212 -2.51 14.07 14.96
N ASP A 213 -3.14 15.15 14.48
CA ASP A 213 -2.44 16.24 13.77
C ASP A 213 -1.34 16.89 14.65
N THR A 214 -1.63 17.09 15.94
CA THR A 214 -0.64 17.59 16.91
C THR A 214 0.49 16.59 17.11
N TRP A 215 0.16 15.31 17.28
CA TRP A 215 1.12 14.24 17.46
C TRP A 215 2.04 14.09 16.24
N LEU A 216 1.48 14.08 15.03
CA LEU A 216 2.21 14.03 13.76
C LEU A 216 3.19 15.20 13.65
N LYS A 217 2.76 16.41 14.02
CA LYS A 217 3.64 17.57 14.04
C LYS A 217 4.80 17.39 15.02
N GLU A 218 4.51 16.94 16.24
CA GLU A 218 5.52 16.78 17.29
C GLU A 218 6.57 15.71 16.96
N HIS A 219 6.17 14.64 16.26
CA HIS A 219 7.05 13.50 16.00
C HIS A 219 7.70 13.52 14.61
N LEU A 220 7.07 14.14 13.60
CA LEU A 220 7.51 14.03 12.21
C LEU A 220 7.92 15.37 11.57
N ASP A 221 7.58 16.54 12.11
CA ASP A 221 7.91 17.82 11.46
C ASP A 221 9.42 18.09 11.38
N SER A 222 10.17 17.61 12.37
CA SER A 222 11.64 17.65 12.34
C SER A 222 12.21 16.78 11.21
N TYR A 223 11.63 15.60 10.97
CA TYR A 223 11.99 14.74 9.83
C TYR A 223 11.62 15.40 8.50
N VAL A 224 10.40 15.92 8.36
CA VAL A 224 9.95 16.64 7.14
C VAL A 224 10.90 17.79 6.82
N SER A 225 11.29 18.58 7.83
CA SER A 225 12.22 19.70 7.66
C SER A 225 13.62 19.22 7.23
N TRP A 226 14.10 18.11 7.79
CA TRP A 226 15.40 17.53 7.41
C TRP A 226 15.40 16.95 6.00
N ALA A 227 14.30 16.27 5.62
CA ALA A 227 14.11 15.59 4.34
C ALA A 227 14.30 16.52 3.13
N GLU A 228 13.92 17.80 3.24
CA GLU A 228 14.05 18.82 2.19
C GLU A 228 15.48 18.97 1.64
N SER A 229 16.50 18.64 2.43
CA SER A 229 17.92 18.72 2.03
C SER A 229 18.64 17.38 1.92
N HIS A 230 17.96 16.27 2.23
CA HIS A 230 18.56 14.93 2.37
C HIS A 230 17.85 13.85 1.55
N ARG A 231 17.09 14.26 0.51
CA ARG A 231 16.31 13.33 -0.34
C ARG A 231 15.42 12.38 0.50
N GLY A 232 14.89 12.89 1.60
CA GLY A 232 13.92 12.16 2.41
C GLY A 232 12.51 12.27 1.81
N LEU A 233 11.70 11.24 2.02
CA LEU A 233 10.29 11.24 1.64
C LEU A 233 9.44 10.87 2.86
N LEU A 234 8.39 11.63 3.11
CA LEU A 234 7.32 11.27 4.03
C LEU A 234 6.09 10.86 3.21
N ALA A 235 5.52 9.70 3.52
CA ALA A 235 4.20 9.28 3.09
C ALA A 235 3.26 9.23 4.30
N VAL A 236 2.19 10.01 4.27
CA VAL A 236 1.09 9.94 5.24
C VAL A 236 -0.07 9.24 4.54
N VAL A 237 -0.47 8.09 5.04
CA VAL A 237 -1.46 7.20 4.43
C VAL A 237 -2.51 6.85 5.49
N TRP A 238 -3.78 6.77 5.11
CA TRP A 238 -4.81 6.18 5.97
C TRP A 238 -5.05 4.74 5.55
N ASP A 239 -5.28 3.83 6.49
CA ASP A 239 -5.52 2.43 6.17
C ASP A 239 -6.91 2.20 5.54
N GLU A 240 -7.93 2.87 6.05
CA GLU A 240 -9.32 2.84 5.59
C GLU A 240 -10.08 4.11 6.01
N ASP A 241 -11.23 4.34 5.38
CA ASP A 241 -12.13 5.44 5.74
C ASP A 241 -13.10 5.07 6.89
N ASP A 242 -14.16 5.85 7.08
CA ASP A 242 -15.18 5.66 8.11
C ASP A 242 -16.22 4.57 7.77
N PHE A 243 -15.79 3.46 7.15
CA PHE A 243 -16.60 2.33 6.69
C PHE A 243 -17.56 2.66 5.55
N SER A 244 -17.23 3.67 4.76
CA SER A 244 -17.99 3.99 3.56
C SER A 244 -17.75 2.92 2.49
N LYS A 245 -18.71 2.76 1.57
CA LYS A 245 -18.56 1.79 0.48
C LYS A 245 -17.40 2.13 -0.46
N GLU A 246 -17.10 3.41 -0.62
CA GLU A 246 -16.06 3.88 -1.53
C GLU A 246 -14.67 3.77 -0.90
N ASN A 247 -14.56 3.63 0.43
CA ASN A 247 -13.31 3.57 1.17
C ASN A 247 -12.32 4.69 0.78
N HIS A 248 -12.82 5.92 0.67
CA HIS A 248 -12.08 7.07 0.10
C HIS A 248 -11.18 7.70 1.18
N ILE A 249 -9.88 7.54 1.04
CA ILE A 249 -8.88 7.88 2.05
C ILE A 249 -7.96 9.03 1.61
N PRO A 250 -7.38 9.80 2.53
CA PRO A 250 -6.29 10.71 2.20
C PRO A 250 -4.97 9.98 1.96
N VAL A 251 -4.18 10.45 1.00
CA VAL A 251 -2.76 10.12 0.85
C VAL A 251 -1.98 11.40 0.55
N ILE A 252 -0.96 11.67 1.36
CA ILE A 252 -0.11 12.86 1.24
C ILE A 252 1.35 12.43 1.15
N LEU A 253 2.05 12.86 0.11
CA LEU A 253 3.49 12.63 -0.07
C LEU A 253 4.25 13.95 -0.02
N VAL A 254 5.31 14.02 0.79
CA VAL A 254 6.10 15.24 1.01
C VAL A 254 7.60 14.93 0.95
N GLY A 255 8.32 15.66 0.10
CA GLY A 255 9.77 15.56 -0.01
C GLY A 255 10.30 16.47 -1.13
N PRO A 256 11.62 16.69 -1.21
CA PRO A 256 12.20 17.64 -2.17
C PRO A 256 12.03 17.19 -3.62
N MET A 257 11.85 15.89 -3.87
CA MET A 257 11.57 15.30 -5.19
C MET A 257 10.09 15.39 -5.60
N ILE A 258 9.19 15.76 -4.69
CA ILE A 258 7.75 15.84 -4.97
C ILE A 258 7.40 17.19 -5.59
N LYS A 259 6.67 17.15 -6.71
CA LYS A 259 5.97 18.29 -7.31
C LYS A 259 4.69 18.54 -6.51
N PRO A 260 4.57 19.68 -5.79
CA PRO A 260 3.37 19.95 -4.99
C PRO A 260 2.13 20.08 -5.88
N GLY A 261 1.01 19.50 -5.45
CA GLY A 261 -0.21 19.51 -6.24
C GLY A 261 -1.28 18.54 -5.75
N LYS A 262 -2.42 18.56 -6.45
CA LYS A 262 -3.49 17.58 -6.31
C LYS A 262 -3.45 16.65 -7.51
N TYR A 263 -3.60 15.35 -7.28
CA TYR A 263 -3.51 14.31 -8.30
C TYR A 263 -4.74 13.42 -8.22
N ASP A 264 -5.43 13.25 -9.35
CA ASP A 264 -6.68 12.50 -9.50
C ASP A 264 -6.46 11.06 -9.97
N GLN A 265 -5.22 10.59 -9.94
CA GLN A 265 -4.92 9.19 -10.22
C GLN A 265 -5.61 8.31 -9.18
N LYS A 266 -6.44 7.38 -9.65
CA LYS A 266 -7.03 6.34 -8.79
C LYS A 266 -5.93 5.45 -8.23
N ILE A 267 -5.78 5.44 -6.92
CA ILE A 267 -4.75 4.63 -6.23
C ILE A 267 -5.32 3.89 -5.01
N ASN A 268 -4.60 2.88 -4.54
CA ASN A 268 -4.81 2.23 -3.26
C ASN A 268 -3.46 1.83 -2.62
N HIS A 269 -3.49 1.04 -1.55
CA HIS A 269 -2.29 0.59 -0.85
C HIS A 269 -1.30 -0.19 -1.71
N TYR A 270 -1.77 -0.90 -2.73
CA TYR A 270 -0.89 -1.59 -3.66
C TYR A 270 -0.13 -0.62 -4.58
N ASN A 271 -0.73 0.53 -4.94
CA ASN A 271 -0.01 1.58 -5.66
C ASN A 271 1.06 2.24 -4.78
N ILE A 272 0.80 2.41 -3.48
CA ILE A 272 1.80 2.92 -2.54
C ILE A 272 2.95 1.92 -2.39
N LEU A 273 2.65 0.63 -2.19
CA LEU A 273 3.70 -0.40 -2.16
C LEU A 273 4.49 -0.42 -3.47
N ARG A 274 3.79 -0.39 -4.62
CA ARG A 274 4.42 -0.33 -5.95
C ARG A 274 5.37 0.85 -6.08
N MET A 275 4.97 2.03 -5.59
CA MET A 275 5.82 3.21 -5.57
C MET A 275 7.11 2.98 -4.78
N ILE A 276 7.04 2.33 -3.62
CA ILE A 276 8.22 2.01 -2.79
C ILE A 276 9.13 1.03 -3.54
N GLU A 277 8.56 -0.03 -4.11
CA GLU A 277 9.30 -1.02 -4.88
C GLU A 277 9.99 -0.38 -6.10
N ASP A 278 9.30 0.51 -6.82
CA ASP A 278 9.85 1.23 -7.97
C ASP A 278 11.02 2.15 -7.57
N ILE A 279 10.88 2.94 -6.49
CA ILE A 279 11.92 3.86 -5.97
C ILE A 279 13.21 3.11 -5.61
N PHE A 280 13.07 1.93 -5.00
CA PHE A 280 14.20 1.15 -4.50
C PHE A 280 14.60 0.00 -5.42
N HIS A 281 14.02 -0.06 -6.63
CA HIS A 281 14.27 -1.09 -7.64
C HIS A 281 14.10 -2.53 -7.12
N LEU A 282 13.06 -2.73 -6.31
CA LEU A 282 12.69 -4.03 -5.77
C LEU A 282 11.84 -4.81 -6.78
N PRO A 283 11.76 -6.15 -6.66
CA PRO A 283 10.71 -6.91 -7.30
C PRO A 283 9.32 -6.43 -6.85
N LEU A 284 8.29 -6.75 -7.62
CA LEU A 284 6.91 -6.32 -7.32
C LEU A 284 6.14 -7.44 -6.63
N LEU A 285 5.58 -7.17 -5.45
CA LEU A 285 4.84 -8.13 -4.63
C LEU A 285 3.36 -8.22 -4.99
N GLY A 286 2.88 -9.43 -5.29
CA GLY A 286 1.45 -9.72 -5.32
C GLY A 286 0.63 -8.77 -6.21
N GLU A 287 -0.31 -8.04 -5.61
CA GLU A 287 -1.16 -7.07 -6.32
C GLU A 287 -0.44 -5.75 -6.65
N SER A 288 0.70 -5.40 -6.03
CA SER A 288 1.48 -4.21 -6.44
C SER A 288 2.03 -4.35 -7.86
N ALA A 289 2.31 -5.59 -8.29
CA ALA A 289 2.71 -5.92 -9.66
C ALA A 289 1.65 -5.58 -10.71
N LYS A 290 0.37 -5.49 -10.29
CA LYS A 290 -0.76 -5.13 -11.16
C LYS A 290 -1.20 -3.68 -10.99
N ALA A 291 -0.70 -2.99 -9.96
CA ALA A 291 -1.00 -1.60 -9.72
C ALA A 291 -0.26 -0.72 -10.74
N ASP A 292 -0.95 0.27 -11.29
CA ASP A 292 -0.34 1.27 -12.15
C ASP A 292 0.69 2.10 -11.34
N PRO A 293 1.86 2.44 -11.91
CA PRO A 293 2.87 3.21 -11.20
C PRO A 293 2.39 4.65 -10.93
N ILE A 294 2.89 5.23 -9.85
CA ILE A 294 2.72 6.65 -9.54
C ILE A 294 3.86 7.41 -10.23
N VAL A 295 3.55 8.23 -11.24
CA VAL A 295 4.57 8.87 -12.10
C VAL A 295 4.49 10.39 -12.18
N SER A 296 3.30 10.97 -11.99
CA SER A 296 3.04 12.39 -12.28
C SER A 296 3.49 13.35 -11.17
N ILE A 297 3.80 12.82 -9.99
CA ILE A 297 4.12 13.59 -8.78
C ILE A 297 5.59 13.98 -8.67
N TRP A 298 6.47 13.44 -9.51
CA TRP A 298 7.92 13.61 -9.39
C TRP A 298 8.39 14.86 -10.15
N LYS A 299 9.42 15.54 -9.64
CA LYS A 299 10.08 16.69 -10.28
C LYS A 299 11.07 16.29 -11.37
#